data_AF-A0A2U2HK76-F1
#
_entry.id   AF-A0A2U2HK76-F1
#
_cell.length_a   1.000
_cell.length_b   1.000
_cell.length_c   1.000
_cell.angle_alpha   90.00
_cell.angle_beta   90.00
_cell.angle_gamma   90.00
#
_symmetry.space_group_name_H-M   'P 1'
#
loop_
_entity.id
_entity.type
_entity.pdbx_description
1 polymer ?
#
loop_
_entity_poly.entity_id
_entity_poly.type
_entity_poly.pdbx_seq_one_letter_code
_entity_poly.pdbx_strand_id
1 'polypeptide(L)'
;MLDANLAGLYGVTTGALVQAVKRNLDRFPDDFMFQLSADEWEALRSQSVISNVGRGGRRYAPYAFTEQGVAMLSSVLGSAQAIAVNIEIMRAFERLREVILSNKAETG
;
A
#
# COMPACT_ATOMS: atom_id res chain seq x y z
N MET A 1 2.25 4.84 -4.95
CA MET A 1 1.53 5.81 -4.06
C MET A 1 2.34 6.03 -2.80
N LEU A 2 2.30 7.22 -2.18
CA LEU A 2 3.04 7.50 -0.94
C LEU A 2 2.23 7.11 0.31
N ASP A 3 2.93 6.76 1.39
CA ASP A 3 2.33 6.41 2.69
C ASP A 3 1.28 7.41 3.20
N ALA A 4 1.47 8.72 3.00
CA ALA A 4 0.51 9.73 3.44
C ALA A 4 -0.82 9.64 2.68
N ASN A 5 -0.77 9.37 1.37
CA ASN A 5 -1.98 9.16 0.57
C ASN A 5 -2.72 7.89 1.00
N LEU A 6 -1.96 6.81 1.23
CA LEU A 6 -2.51 5.51 1.61
C LEU A 6 -3.04 5.51 3.05
N ALA A 7 -2.41 6.26 3.94
CA ALA A 7 -2.92 6.46 5.29
C ALA A 7 -4.30 7.12 5.26
N GLY A 8 -4.47 8.16 4.42
CA GLY A 8 -5.79 8.78 4.18
C GLY A 8 -6.80 7.81 3.57
N LEU A 9 -6.40 7.02 2.58
CA LEU A 9 -7.25 6.01 1.92
C LEU A 9 -7.76 4.93 2.89
N TYR A 10 -6.90 4.48 3.80
CA TYR A 10 -7.21 3.45 4.79
C TYR A 10 -7.70 4.02 6.12
N GLY A 11 -7.86 5.34 6.26
CA GLY A 11 -8.43 5.95 7.46
C GLY A 11 -7.54 5.76 8.69
N VAL A 12 -6.22 5.70 8.50
CA VAL A 12 -5.21 5.60 9.56
C VAL A 12 -4.27 6.80 9.51
N THR A 13 -3.50 7.03 10.56
CA THR A 13 -2.41 8.03 10.51
C THR A 13 -1.22 7.48 9.72
N THR A 14 -0.43 8.36 9.09
CA THR A 14 0.81 7.96 8.40
C THR A 14 1.77 7.22 9.33
N GLY A 15 1.85 7.64 10.60
CA GLY A 15 2.66 6.97 11.61
C GLY A 15 2.19 5.54 11.90
N ALA A 16 0.87 5.32 12.04
CA ALA A 16 0.31 4.00 12.24
C ALA A 16 0.56 3.08 11.04
N LEU A 17 0.43 3.61 9.81
CA LEU A 17 0.73 2.87 8.59
C LEU A 17 2.19 2.44 8.55
N VAL A 18 3.12 3.37 8.74
CA VAL A 18 4.56 3.07 8.74
C VAL A 18 4.92 2.09 9.87
N GLN A 19 4.29 2.21 11.04
CA GLN A 19 4.50 1.26 12.13
C GLN A 19 4.01 -0.14 11.78
N ALA A 20 2.86 -0.27 11.11
CA ALA A 20 2.35 -1.57 10.66
C ALA A 20 3.28 -2.22 9.64
N VAL A 21 3.79 -1.44 8.68
CA VAL A 21 4.79 -1.89 7.70
C VAL A 21 6.05 -2.39 8.41
N LYS A 22 6.62 -1.59 9.32
CA LYS A 22 7.85 -1.96 10.04
C LYS A 22 7.72 -3.22 10.89
N ARG A 23 6.52 -3.50 11.40
CA ARG A 23 6.22 -4.72 12.17
C ARG A 23 6.07 -5.96 11.29
N ASN A 24 5.91 -5.80 9.99
CA ASN A 24 5.60 -6.86 9.03
C ASN A 24 6.49 -6.77 7.79
N LEU A 25 7.77 -6.38 7.93
CA LEU A 25 8.66 -6.15 6.78
C LEU A 25 8.83 -7.39 5.88
N ASP A 26 8.70 -8.59 6.45
CA ASP A 26 8.67 -9.86 5.74
C ASP A 26 7.55 -9.97 4.69
N ARG A 27 6.48 -9.16 4.83
CA ARG A 27 5.34 -9.08 3.90
C ARG A 27 5.53 -8.05 2.79
N PHE A 28 6.61 -7.28 2.83
CA PHE A 28 6.87 -6.16 1.93
C PHE A 28 8.25 -6.32 1.27
N PRO A 29 8.36 -7.18 0.24
CA PRO A 29 9.57 -7.26 -0.58
C PRO A 29 9.83 -5.93 -1.31
N ASP A 30 11.05 -5.76 -1.82
CA ASP A 30 11.52 -4.49 -2.43
C ASP A 30 10.70 -4.06 -3.65
N ASP A 31 10.02 -4.99 -4.33
CA ASP A 31 9.11 -4.72 -5.45
C ASP A 31 7.70 -4.28 -5.00
N PHE A 32 7.38 -4.38 -3.70
CA PHE A 32 6.10 -3.97 -3.14
C PHE A 32 6.19 -2.57 -2.53
N MET A 33 7.34 -2.26 -1.93
CA MET A 33 7.60 -0.95 -1.37
C MET A 33 9.08 -0.62 -1.34
N PHE A 34 9.38 0.67 -1.30
CA PHE A 34 10.69 1.17 -0.98
C PHE A 34 10.58 2.54 -0.30
N GLN A 35 11.61 2.91 0.46
CA GLN A 35 11.70 4.26 1.01
C GLN A 35 12.41 5.16 0.00
N LEU A 36 11.84 6.33 -0.28
CA LEU A 36 12.53 7.33 -1.10
C LEU A 36 13.80 7.80 -0.40
N SER A 37 14.82 8.16 -1.17
CA SER A 37 15.94 8.95 -0.66
C SER A 37 15.50 10.39 -0.37
N ALA A 38 16.32 11.11 0.39
CA ALA A 38 16.09 12.53 0.64
C ALA A 38 16.06 13.32 -0.67
N ASP A 39 16.99 13.04 -1.58
CA ASP A 39 17.14 13.74 -2.86
C ASP A 39 15.95 13.47 -3.80
N GLU A 40 15.49 12.22 -3.91
CA GLU A 40 14.29 11.87 -4.68
C GLU A 40 13.05 12.57 -4.13
N TRP A 41 12.93 12.65 -2.80
CA TRP A 41 11.82 13.35 -2.16
C TRP A 41 11.86 14.86 -2.42
N GLU A 42 13.03 15.50 -2.31
CA GLU A 42 13.20 16.91 -2.66
C GLU A 42 12.85 17.19 -4.12
N ALA A 43 13.31 16.33 -5.04
CA ALA A 43 12.99 16.44 -6.46
C ALA A 43 11.48 16.30 -6.71
N LEU A 44 10.80 15.36 -6.06
CA LEU A 44 9.35 15.20 -6.18
C LEU A 44 8.56 16.38 -5.60
N ARG A 45 9.01 16.94 -4.47
CA ARG A 45 8.38 18.13 -3.87
C ARG A 45 8.53 19.38 -4.74
N SER A 46 9.66 19.52 -5.43
CA SER A 46 9.89 20.68 -6.29
C SER A 46 9.13 20.61 -7.63
N GLN A 47 8.86 19.40 -8.13
CA GLN A 47 8.09 19.21 -9.37
C GLN A 47 6.57 19.16 -9.17
N SER A 48 6.10 18.75 -7.99
CA SER A 48 4.69 18.64 -7.71
C SER A 48 4.19 19.84 -6.89
N VAL A 49 3.01 20.37 -7.22
CA VAL A 49 2.27 21.31 -6.35
C VAL A 49 1.64 20.52 -5.18
N ILE A 50 2.41 19.63 -4.53
CA ILE A 50 2.02 19.03 -3.25
C ILE A 50 2.23 20.12 -2.21
N SER A 51 1.29 21.05 -2.19
CA SER A 51 1.22 22.15 -1.24
C SER A 51 1.30 21.62 0.19
N ASN A 52 2.34 22.07 0.91
CA ASN A 52 2.47 22.08 2.37
C ASN A 52 1.72 20.97 3.14
N VAL A 53 2.21 19.73 3.08
CA VAL A 53 1.91 18.77 4.14
C VAL A 53 2.66 19.20 5.41
N GLY A 54 2.07 20.17 6.12
CA GLY A 54 2.43 20.58 7.48
C GLY A 54 3.71 21.41 7.62
N ARG A 55 3.58 22.59 8.24
CA ARG A 55 4.68 23.39 8.81
C ARG A 55 5.34 22.60 9.95
N GLY A 56 6.14 21.60 9.60
CA GLY A 56 6.71 20.65 10.54
C GLY A 56 7.39 19.53 9.77
N GLY A 57 8.33 19.92 8.91
CA GLY A 57 8.98 19.10 7.89
C GLY A 57 9.10 17.64 8.30
N ARG A 58 8.51 16.77 7.49
CA ARG A 58 8.55 15.33 7.67
C ARG A 58 10.00 14.89 7.95
N ARG A 59 10.26 14.33 9.14
CA ARG A 59 11.62 14.00 9.61
C ARG A 59 12.31 12.91 8.79
N TYR A 60 11.55 12.16 8.00
CA TYR A 60 12.03 11.05 7.18
C TYR A 60 11.35 11.08 5.81
N ALA A 61 12.10 10.71 4.78
CA ALA A 61 11.58 10.52 3.43
C ALA A 61 10.44 9.48 3.44
N PRO A 62 9.40 9.65 2.59
CA PRO A 62 8.23 8.78 2.58
C PRO A 62 8.53 7.38 2.04
N TYR A 63 7.71 6.42 2.44
CA TYR A 63 7.60 5.15 1.73
C TYR A 63 6.72 5.30 0.49
N ALA A 64 7.16 4.70 -0.61
CA ALA A 64 6.42 4.52 -1.84
C ALA A 64 5.99 3.05 -1.99
N PHE A 65 4.79 2.83 -2.48
CA PHE A 65 4.17 1.52 -2.64
C PHE A 65 3.67 1.30 -4.06
N THR A 66 3.81 0.08 -4.56
CA THR A 66 3.18 -0.42 -5.79
C THR A 66 1.75 -0.87 -5.51
N GLU A 67 0.99 -1.28 -6.53
CA GLU A 67 -0.37 -1.80 -6.36
C GLU A 67 -0.40 -3.04 -5.46
N GLN A 68 0.59 -3.92 -5.61
CA GLN A 68 0.79 -5.10 -4.79
C GLN A 68 1.10 -4.70 -3.33
N GLY A 69 1.94 -3.69 -3.12
CA GLY A 69 2.19 -3.13 -1.78
C GLY A 69 0.94 -2.54 -1.14
N VAL A 70 0.08 -1.89 -1.93
CA VAL A 70 -1.23 -1.39 -1.46
C VAL A 70 -2.14 -2.54 -1.05
N ALA A 71 -2.25 -3.59 -1.87
CA ALA A 71 -2.99 -4.79 -1.51
C ALA A 71 -2.45 -5.40 -0.20
N MET A 72 -1.14 -5.48 -0.01
CA MET A 72 -0.54 -5.99 1.22
C MET A 72 -0.83 -5.13 2.44
N LEU A 73 -0.88 -3.80 2.31
CA LEU A 73 -1.28 -2.91 3.40
C LEU A 73 -2.67 -3.27 3.96
N SER A 74 -3.61 -3.67 3.10
CA SER A 74 -4.95 -4.09 3.55
C SER A 74 -4.92 -5.30 4.49
N SER A 75 -3.89 -6.16 4.38
CA SER A 75 -3.75 -7.36 5.22
C SER A 75 -3.11 -7.11 6.59
N VAL A 76 -2.37 -5.99 6.75
CA VAL A 76 -1.62 -5.66 7.98
C VAL A 76 -2.24 -4.51 8.77
N LEU A 77 -3.13 -3.73 8.14
CA LEU A 77 -3.86 -2.65 8.79
C LEU A 77 -5.19 -3.15 9.35
N GLY A 78 -5.57 -2.64 10.53
CA GLY A 78 -6.80 -3.02 11.22
C GLY A 78 -7.98 -2.05 11.07
N SER A 79 -7.90 -1.08 10.15
CA SER A 79 -9.00 -0.12 9.94
C SER A 79 -10.17 -0.76 9.19
N ALA A 80 -11.38 -0.22 9.36
CA ALA A 80 -12.58 -0.72 8.68
C ALA A 80 -12.41 -0.77 7.14
N GLN A 81 -11.74 0.25 6.57
CA GLN A 81 -11.44 0.30 5.14
C GLN A 81 -10.42 -0.77 4.72
N ALA A 82 -9.35 -0.98 5.49
CA ALA A 82 -8.36 -2.02 5.20
C ALA A 82 -8.98 -3.42 5.25
N ILE A 83 -9.78 -3.69 6.28
CA ILE A 83 -10.51 -4.95 6.46
C ILE A 83 -11.43 -5.20 5.27
N ALA A 84 -12.22 -4.20 4.85
CA ALA A 84 -13.13 -4.33 3.71
C ALA A 84 -12.38 -4.63 2.40
N VAL A 85 -11.27 -3.92 2.14
CA VAL A 85 -10.43 -4.15 0.95
C VAL A 85 -9.84 -5.55 0.96
N ASN A 86 -9.31 -6.02 2.10
CA ASN A 86 -8.73 -7.36 2.20
C ASN A 86 -9.79 -8.45 1.94
N ILE A 87 -11.01 -8.29 2.46
CA ILE A 87 -12.12 -9.22 2.18
C ILE A 87 -12.44 -9.27 0.67
N GLU A 88 -12.50 -8.12 0.00
CA GLU A 88 -12.77 -8.08 -1.44
C GLU A 88 -11.64 -8.68 -2.28
N ILE A 89 -10.39 -8.51 -1.86
CA ILE A 89 -9.23 -9.17 -2.49
C ILE A 89 -9.37 -10.69 -2.39
N MET A 90 -9.73 -11.22 -1.21
CA MET A 90 -9.91 -12.67 -1.02
C MET A 90 -11.07 -13.22 -1.86
N ARG A 91 -12.20 -12.50 -1.94
CA ARG A 91 -13.33 -12.86 -2.81
C ARG A 91 -12.95 -12.84 -4.29
N ALA A 92 -12.17 -11.86 -4.72
CA ALA A 92 -11.69 -11.80 -6.10
C ALA A 92 -10.77 -12.99 -6.42
N PHE A 93 -9.89 -13.37 -5.49
CA PHE A 93 -9.04 -14.54 -5.63
C PHE A 93 -9.84 -15.84 -5.73
N GLU A 94 -10.87 -16.03 -4.90
CA GLU A 94 -11.76 -17.19 -4.95
C GLU A 94 -12.46 -17.30 -6.30
N ARG A 95 -13.07 -16.22 -6.79
CA ARG A 95 -13.72 -16.19 -8.12
C ARG A 95 -12.74 -16.49 -9.25
N LEU A 96 -11.53 -15.94 -9.19
CA LEU A 96 -10.49 -16.21 -10.19
C LEU A 96 -10.11 -17.70 -10.20
N ARG A 97 -9.99 -18.31 -9.01
CA ARG A 97 -9.71 -19.73 -8.87
C ARG A 97 -10.82 -20.59 -9.48
N GLU A 98 -12.08 -20.25 -9.25
CA GLU A 98 -13.23 -20.97 -9.85
C GLU A 98 -13.19 -20.95 -11.37
N VAL A 99 -12.96 -19.78 -11.97
CA VAL A 99 -12.87 -19.62 -13.43
C VAL A 99 -11.73 -20.44 -14.04
N ILE A 100 -10.57 -20.47 -13.39
CA ILE A 100 -9.43 -21.27 -13.85
C ILE A 100 -9.75 -22.77 -13.81
N LEU A 101 -10.47 -23.22 -12.77
CA LEU A 101 -10.81 -24.63 -12.59
C LEU A 101 -11.95 -25.07 -13.53
N SER A 102 -12.94 -24.21 -13.80
CA SER A 102 -14.01 -24.51 -14.75
C SER A 102 -13.47 -24.68 -16.17
N ASN A 103 -12.50 -23.86 -16.59
CA ASN A 103 -11.92 -23.93 -17.93
C ASN A 103 -11.01 -25.16 -18.13
N LYS A 104 -10.41 -25.69 -17.06
CA LYS A 104 -9.61 -26.93 -17.13
C LYS A 104 -10.46 -28.19 -17.34
N ALA A 105 -11.75 -28.17 -16.99
CA ALA A 105 -12.63 -29.33 -17.12
C ALA A 105 -13.16 -29.54 -18.56
N GLU A 106 -13.10 -28.53 -19.43
CA GLU A 106 -13.63 -28.59 -20.80
C GLU A 106 -12.56 -28.88 -21.87
N THR A 107 -11.28 -28.97 -21.48
CA THR A 107 -10.16 -29.23 -22.42
C THR A 107 -9.51 -30.61 -22.21
N GLY A 108 -10.19 -31.53 -21.50
CA GLY A 108 -9.71 -32.88 -21.20
C GLY A 108 -10.42 -33.96 -22.01
#